data_AF-A0A2E9BY51-F1
#
_entry.id   AF-A0A2E9BY51-F1
#
_cell.length_a   1.000
_cell.length_b   1.000
_cell.length_c   1.000
_cell.angle_alpha   90.00
_cell.angle_beta   90.00
_cell.angle_gamma   90.00
#
_symmetry.space_group_name_H-M   'P 1'
#
loop_
_entity.id
_entity.type
_entity.pdbx_description
1 polymer ?
#
loop_
_entity_poly.entity_id
_entity_poly.type
_entity_poly.pdbx_seq_one_letter_code
_entity_poly.pdbx_strand_id
1 'polypeptide(L)'
;MALAALAAGTLLAGCVTPGEHAREQRMRDEQNCMAYGFRPESPAYARCLQNENLSRQDRDNLQDIESRRRSDDYRRHGGGGGWERERERERDRYDRLNDNQRQALRNCDLLPPANQPGCRAMVWSTLK
;
A
#
# COMPACT_ATOMS: atom_id res chain seq x y z
N MET A 1 24.97 3.08 24.22
CA MET A 1 24.21 2.36 25.27
C MET A 1 22.68 2.40 25.07
N ALA A 2 22.08 3.49 24.59
CA ALA A 2 20.61 3.57 24.41
C ALA A 2 20.03 2.67 23.30
N LEU A 3 20.77 2.44 22.21
CA LEU A 3 20.33 1.58 21.08
C LEU A 3 20.19 0.09 21.46
N ALA A 4 21.01 -0.39 22.41
CA ALA A 4 20.97 -1.78 22.86
C ALA A 4 19.71 -2.06 23.72
N ALA A 5 19.23 -1.07 24.46
CA ALA A 5 18.02 -1.20 25.28
C ALA A 5 16.74 -1.25 24.42
N LEU A 6 16.69 -0.50 23.31
CA LEU A 6 15.56 -0.52 22.36
C LEU A 6 15.44 -1.87 21.64
N ALA A 7 16.56 -2.48 21.25
CA ALA A 7 16.58 -3.78 20.59
C ALA A 7 16.14 -4.93 21.51
N ALA A 8 16.41 -4.84 22.81
CA ALA A 8 15.97 -5.83 23.79
C ALA A 8 14.46 -5.73 24.09
N GLY A 9 13.88 -4.52 24.07
CA GLY A 9 12.46 -4.30 24.33
C GLY A 9 11.53 -4.84 23.23
N THR A 10 11.96 -4.81 21.96
CA THR A 10 11.13 -5.29 20.83
C THR A 10 11.01 -6.81 20.78
N LEU A 11 11.98 -7.56 21.35
CA LEU A 11 11.93 -9.02 21.38
C LEU A 11 10.89 -9.57 22.36
N LEU A 12 10.50 -8.78 23.37
CA LEU A 12 9.49 -9.15 24.36
C LEU A 12 8.04 -8.83 23.93
N ALA A 13 7.85 -8.07 22.84
CA ALA A 13 6.52 -7.69 22.35
C ALA A 13 5.88 -8.72 21.40
N GLY A 14 6.57 -9.83 21.09
CA GLY A 14 6.21 -10.73 19.99
C GLY A 14 5.65 -12.11 20.36
N CYS A 15 5.53 -12.47 21.64
CA CYS A 15 5.19 -13.84 22.07
C CYS A 15 3.80 -13.93 22.72
N VAL A 16 2.75 -13.36 22.10
CA VAL A 16 1.38 -13.70 22.49
C VAL A 16 0.96 -14.99 21.81
N THR A 17 0.63 -15.99 22.60
CA THR A 17 0.22 -17.30 22.10
C THR A 17 -1.17 -17.17 21.45
N PRO A 18 -1.47 -17.82 20.32
CA PRO A 18 -2.79 -17.72 19.67
C PRO A 18 -3.97 -18.00 20.62
N GLY A 19 -3.77 -18.89 21.59
CA GLY A 19 -4.77 -19.21 22.61
C GLY A 19 -4.97 -18.12 23.68
N GLU A 20 -3.96 -17.29 23.96
CA GLU A 20 -4.08 -16.18 24.92
C GLU A 20 -4.87 -15.03 24.31
N HIS A 21 -4.62 -14.72 23.04
CA HIS A 21 -5.33 -13.68 22.31
C HIS A 21 -6.82 -14.00 22.16
N ALA A 22 -7.17 -15.28 21.95
CA ALA A 22 -8.56 -15.73 21.87
C ALA A 22 -9.32 -15.54 23.19
N ARG A 23 -8.65 -15.75 24.34
CA ARG A 23 -9.25 -15.57 25.67
C ARG A 23 -9.50 -14.09 25.98
N GLU A 24 -8.53 -13.23 25.68
CA GLU A 24 -8.68 -11.79 25.89
C GLU A 24 -9.83 -11.22 25.06
N GLN A 25 -9.94 -11.64 23.79
CA GLN A 25 -11.06 -11.25 22.93
C GLN A 25 -12.40 -11.68 23.53
N ARG A 26 -12.50 -12.93 24.02
CA ARG A 26 -13.72 -13.41 24.68
C ARG A 26 -14.10 -12.55 25.88
N MET A 27 -13.13 -12.19 26.73
CA MET A 27 -13.40 -11.33 27.88
C MET A 27 -13.87 -9.94 27.47
N ARG A 28 -13.33 -9.38 26.38
CA ARG A 28 -13.80 -8.10 25.83
C ARG A 28 -15.23 -8.20 25.30
N ASP A 29 -15.58 -9.28 24.61
CA ASP A 29 -16.94 -9.54 24.13
C ASP A 29 -17.94 -9.67 25.28
N GLU A 30 -17.56 -10.43 26.31
CA GLU A 30 -18.36 -10.62 27.52
C GLU A 30 -18.60 -9.28 28.23
N GLN A 31 -17.55 -8.45 28.36
CA GLN A 31 -17.67 -7.09 28.92
C GLN A 31 -18.56 -6.18 28.08
N ASN A 32 -18.44 -6.21 26.74
CA ASN A 32 -19.30 -5.42 25.86
C ASN A 32 -20.76 -5.82 26.00
N CYS A 33 -21.06 -7.12 25.98
CA CYS A 33 -22.42 -7.61 26.15
C CYS A 33 -23.01 -7.28 27.53
N MET A 34 -22.19 -7.37 28.59
CA MET A 34 -22.60 -6.91 29.92
C MET A 34 -22.83 -5.39 29.97
N ALA A 35 -21.98 -4.59 29.31
CA ALA A 35 -22.13 -3.14 29.22
C ALA A 35 -23.39 -2.71 28.46
N TYR A 36 -23.82 -3.49 27.47
CA TYR A 36 -25.12 -3.32 26.81
C TYR A 36 -26.32 -3.71 27.68
N GLY A 37 -26.08 -4.25 28.88
CA GLY A 37 -27.12 -4.62 29.85
C GLY A 37 -27.62 -6.07 29.72
N PHE A 38 -26.98 -6.90 28.90
CA PHE A 38 -27.36 -8.31 28.79
C PHE A 38 -26.86 -9.11 30.00
N ARG A 39 -27.71 -9.99 30.54
CA ARG A 39 -27.35 -10.86 31.67
C ARG A 39 -26.76 -12.19 31.17
N PRO A 40 -25.66 -12.71 31.77
CA PRO A 40 -24.99 -13.93 31.31
C PRO A 40 -25.91 -15.15 31.16
N GLU A 41 -26.88 -15.32 32.06
CA GLU A 41 -27.86 -16.41 31.99
C GLU A 41 -28.97 -16.25 30.94
N SER A 42 -28.97 -15.17 30.15
CA SER A 42 -30.05 -14.89 29.21
C SER A 42 -29.76 -15.36 27.78
N PRO A 43 -30.79 -15.78 27.02
CA PRO A 43 -30.62 -16.10 25.60
C PRO A 43 -30.20 -14.86 24.78
N ALA A 44 -30.55 -13.65 25.25
CA ALA A 44 -30.13 -12.40 24.62
C ALA A 44 -28.61 -12.18 24.73
N TYR A 45 -27.99 -12.58 25.84
CA TYR A 45 -26.54 -12.53 26.01
C TYR A 45 -25.80 -13.47 25.07
N ALA A 46 -26.28 -14.71 24.92
CA ALA A 46 -25.70 -15.66 23.96
C ALA A 46 -25.77 -15.13 22.52
N ARG A 47 -26.88 -14.48 22.16
CA ARG A 47 -27.03 -13.82 20.85
C ARG A 47 -26.11 -12.61 20.70
N CYS A 48 -25.92 -11.81 21.75
CA CYS A 48 -24.96 -10.71 21.73
C CYS A 48 -23.54 -11.22 21.45
N LEU A 49 -23.08 -12.25 22.17
CA LEU A 49 -21.76 -12.84 21.95
C LEU A 49 -21.59 -13.41 20.54
N GLN A 50 -22.64 -14.03 20.00
CA GLN A 50 -22.64 -14.52 18.63
C GLN A 50 -22.48 -13.37 17.62
N ASN A 51 -23.20 -12.27 17.82
CA ASN A 51 -23.11 -11.10 16.95
C ASN A 51 -21.75 -10.42 17.00
N GLU A 52 -21.12 -10.30 18.18
CA GLU A 52 -19.77 -9.77 18.32
C GLU A 52 -18.76 -10.63 17.54
N ASN A 53 -18.88 -11.96 17.62
CA ASN A 53 -18.03 -12.87 16.85
C ASN A 53 -18.19 -12.68 15.34
N LEU A 54 -19.44 -12.61 14.85
CA LEU A 54 -19.72 -12.35 13.45
C LEU A 54 -19.17 -10.97 13.01
N SER A 55 -19.36 -9.92 13.82
CA SER A 55 -18.86 -8.59 13.49
C SER A 55 -17.33 -8.55 13.38
N ARG A 56 -16.61 -9.33 14.18
CA ARG A 56 -15.15 -9.43 14.03
C ARG A 56 -14.75 -10.12 12.75
N GLN A 57 -15.36 -11.27 12.45
CA GLN A 57 -15.10 -11.99 11.20
C GLN A 57 -15.37 -11.10 9.98
N ASP A 58 -16.44 -10.29 10.03
CA ASP A 58 -16.74 -9.33 8.96
C ASP A 58 -15.66 -8.26 8.82
N ARG A 59 -15.14 -7.71 9.92
CA ARG A 59 -14.04 -6.74 9.88
C ARG A 59 -12.76 -7.36 9.31
N ASP A 60 -12.42 -8.57 9.74
CA ASP A 60 -11.25 -9.30 9.25
C ASP A 60 -11.38 -9.58 7.74
N ASN A 61 -12.57 -10.00 7.30
CA ASN A 61 -12.88 -10.21 5.88
C ASN A 61 -12.75 -8.92 5.06
N LEU A 62 -13.29 -7.80 5.57
CA LEU A 62 -13.17 -6.51 4.90
C LEU A 62 -11.71 -6.05 4.78
N GLN A 63 -10.93 -6.26 5.84
CA GLN A 63 -9.50 -5.95 5.85
C GLN A 63 -8.72 -6.80 4.84
N ASP A 64 -9.02 -8.10 4.74
CA ASP A 64 -8.44 -8.99 3.73
C ASP A 64 -8.79 -8.50 2.31
N ILE A 65 -10.07 -8.22 2.04
CA ILE A 65 -10.52 -7.70 0.74
C ILE A 65 -9.79 -6.41 0.38
N GLU A 66 -9.65 -5.47 1.31
CA GLU A 66 -8.94 -4.22 1.08
C GLU A 66 -7.44 -4.46 0.80
N SER A 67 -6.80 -5.35 1.56
CA SER A 67 -5.39 -5.69 1.37
C SER A 67 -5.12 -6.30 -0.02
N ARG A 68 -6.04 -7.15 -0.49
CA ARG A 68 -6.00 -7.73 -1.84
C ARG A 68 -6.18 -6.66 -2.90
N ARG A 69 -7.16 -5.77 -2.75
CA ARG A 69 -7.37 -4.64 -3.67
C ARG A 69 -6.15 -3.75 -3.76
N ARG A 70 -5.54 -3.41 -2.62
CA ARG A 70 -4.31 -2.60 -2.59
C ARG A 70 -3.14 -3.29 -3.28
N SER A 71 -3.01 -4.61 -3.10
CA SER A 71 -1.99 -5.41 -3.77
C SER A 71 -2.24 -5.50 -5.29
N ASP A 72 -3.49 -5.61 -5.71
CA ASP A 72 -3.88 -5.63 -7.12
C ASP A 72 -3.63 -4.27 -7.78
N ASP A 73 -3.96 -3.18 -7.09
CA ASP A 73 -3.66 -1.82 -7.53
C ASP A 73 -2.15 -1.61 -7.71
N TYR A 74 -1.35 -2.03 -6.73
CA TYR A 74 0.11 -2.04 -6.83
C TYR A 74 0.61 -2.85 -8.03
N ARG A 75 0.06 -4.05 -8.28
CA ARG A 75 0.40 -4.87 -9.46
C ARG A 75 -0.01 -4.20 -10.77
N ARG A 76 -1.19 -3.59 -10.82
CA ARG A 76 -1.76 -2.95 -12.02
C ARG A 76 -1.02 -1.67 -12.40
N HIS A 77 -0.71 -0.84 -11.42
CA HIS A 77 -0.06 0.46 -11.61
C HIS A 77 1.47 0.40 -11.51
N GLY A 78 2.04 -0.80 -11.37
CA GLY A 78 3.48 -1.01 -11.58
C GLY A 78 4.32 -0.63 -10.38
N GLY A 79 3.93 -1.14 -9.22
CA GLY A 79 4.75 -1.17 -8.04
C GLY A 79 6.06 -1.94 -8.26
N GLY A 80 7.11 -1.21 -8.61
CA GLY A 80 8.47 -1.74 -8.73
C GLY A 80 9.12 -1.62 -10.11
N GLY A 81 8.41 -1.16 -11.15
CA GLY A 81 9.01 -1.08 -12.51
C GLY A 81 8.31 -0.14 -13.49
N GLY A 82 7.35 0.69 -13.03
CA GLY A 82 6.68 1.67 -13.89
C GLY A 82 7.66 2.67 -14.52
N TRP A 83 8.47 3.31 -13.69
CA TRP A 83 9.55 4.22 -14.12
C TRP A 83 10.63 3.54 -14.95
N GLU A 84 10.87 2.24 -14.75
CA GLU A 84 11.86 1.49 -15.53
C GLU A 84 11.33 1.21 -16.94
N ARG A 85 10.08 0.76 -17.06
CA ARG A 85 9.40 0.62 -18.36
C ARG A 85 9.20 1.95 -19.06
N GLU A 86 8.95 3.03 -18.32
CA GLU A 86 8.85 4.38 -18.88
C GLU A 86 10.21 4.86 -19.41
N ARG A 87 11.29 4.69 -18.64
CA ARG A 87 12.67 4.95 -19.11
C ARG A 87 13.04 4.08 -20.30
N GLU A 88 12.64 2.81 -20.32
CA GLU A 88 12.91 1.90 -21.44
C GLU A 88 12.17 2.37 -22.69
N ARG A 89 10.89 2.74 -22.59
CA ARG A 89 10.14 3.37 -23.70
C ARG A 89 10.75 4.68 -24.16
N GLU A 90 11.27 5.49 -23.24
CA GLU A 90 11.94 6.75 -23.55
C GLU A 90 13.28 6.50 -24.27
N ARG A 91 14.05 5.50 -23.81
CA ARG A 91 15.28 5.04 -24.47
C ARG A 91 14.98 4.51 -25.87
N ASP A 92 14.00 3.63 -26.03
CA ASP A 92 13.56 3.12 -27.34
C ASP A 92 13.17 4.25 -28.28
N ARG A 93 12.48 5.28 -27.77
CA ARG A 93 12.10 6.46 -28.55
C ARG A 93 13.34 7.27 -28.96
N TYR A 94 14.34 7.39 -28.08
CA TYR A 94 15.60 8.06 -28.38
C TYR A 94 16.46 7.28 -29.40
N ASP A 95 16.41 5.95 -29.37
CA ASP A 95 17.14 5.09 -30.31
C ASP A 95 16.58 5.16 -31.74
N ARG A 96 15.28 5.47 -31.89
CA ARG A 96 14.66 5.74 -33.20
C ARG A 96 15.07 7.07 -33.84
N LEU A 97 15.73 7.96 -33.09
CA LEU A 97 16.20 9.23 -33.63
C LEU A 97 17.44 9.02 -34.49
N ASN A 98 17.48 9.70 -35.64
CA ASN A 98 18.73 9.83 -36.39
C ASN A 98 19.69 10.83 -35.72
N ASP A 99 20.94 10.88 -36.19
CA ASP A 99 21.99 11.70 -35.58
C ASP A 99 21.66 13.21 -35.58
N ASN A 100 21.00 13.69 -36.64
CA ASN A 100 20.59 15.08 -36.75
C ASN A 100 19.54 15.43 -35.69
N GLN A 101 18.56 14.55 -35.47
CA GLN A 101 17.53 14.73 -34.43
C GLN A 101 18.12 14.68 -33.02
N ARG A 102 19.07 13.76 -32.76
CA ARG A 102 19.79 13.70 -31.48
C ARG A 102 20.60 14.98 -31.23
N GLN A 103 21.27 15.49 -32.25
CA GLN A 103 22.00 16.75 -32.15
C GLN A 103 21.05 17.93 -31.92
N ALA A 104 19.88 17.95 -32.57
CA ALA A 104 18.86 18.98 -32.35
C ALA A 104 18.35 18.99 -30.90
N LEU A 105 18.12 17.81 -30.29
CA LEU A 105 17.76 17.72 -28.87
C LEU A 105 18.85 18.29 -27.96
N ARG A 106 20.13 17.98 -28.24
CA ARG A 106 21.25 18.57 -27.49
C ARG A 106 21.32 20.09 -27.63
N ASN A 107 21.03 20.62 -28.82
CA ASN A 107 21.00 22.05 -29.04
C ASN A 107 19.86 22.73 -28.28
N CYS A 108 18.74 22.04 -28.02
CA CYS A 108 17.67 22.58 -27.18
C CYS A 108 18.14 22.88 -25.75
N ASP A 109 19.12 22.14 -25.21
CA ASP A 109 19.65 22.34 -23.86
C ASP A 109 20.48 23.64 -23.74
N LEU A 110 20.86 24.25 -24.87
CA LEU A 110 21.53 25.56 -24.92
C LEU A 110 20.56 26.73 -24.75
N LEU A 111 19.25 26.48 -24.83
CA LEU A 111 18.22 27.52 -24.70
C LEU A 111 17.88 27.79 -23.22
N PRO A 112 17.34 28.98 -22.89
CA PRO A 112 16.79 29.26 -21.56
C PRO A 112 15.74 28.22 -21.14
N PRO A 113 15.65 27.82 -19.85
CA PRO A 113 14.77 26.75 -19.39
C PRO A 113 13.30 26.89 -19.82
N ALA A 114 12.80 28.12 -19.90
CA ALA A 114 11.43 28.39 -20.36
C ALA A 114 11.14 27.92 -21.81
N ASN A 115 12.17 27.84 -22.66
CA ASN A 115 12.03 27.53 -24.09
C ASN A 115 12.38 26.07 -24.42
N GLN A 116 13.02 25.35 -23.49
CA GLN A 116 13.46 23.97 -23.72
C GLN A 116 12.30 23.00 -24.01
N PRO A 117 11.14 23.05 -23.31
CA PRO A 117 10.05 22.11 -23.56
C PRO A 117 9.49 22.23 -24.98
N GLY A 118 9.32 23.45 -25.48
CA GLY A 118 8.81 23.70 -26.84
C GLY A 118 9.77 23.21 -27.93
N CYS A 119 11.08 23.48 -27.75
CA CYS A 119 12.12 22.98 -28.66
C CYS A 119 12.13 21.45 -28.72
N ARG A 120 12.15 20.78 -27.56
CA ARG A 120 12.14 19.31 -27.49
C ARG A 120 10.88 18.72 -28.12
N ALA A 121 9.71 19.30 -27.86
CA ALA A 121 8.44 18.84 -28.46
C ALA A 121 8.47 18.90 -29.99
N MET A 122 9.02 19.97 -30.56
CA MET A 122 9.16 20.12 -32.01
C MET A 122 10.07 19.03 -32.60
N VAL A 123 11.23 18.75 -31.99
CA VAL A 123 12.12 17.69 -32.47
C VAL A 123 11.44 16.33 -32.41
N TRP A 124 10.75 16.03 -31.29
CA TRP A 124 10.03 14.77 -31.13
C TRP A 124 8.87 14.60 -32.12
N SER A 125 8.24 15.68 -32.58
CA SER A 125 7.18 15.61 -33.61
C SER A 125 7.67 15.18 -35.00
N THR A 126 8.99 15.14 -35.23
CA THR A 126 9.57 14.70 -36.50
C THR A 126 9.85 13.20 -36.56
N LEU A 127 9.59 12.47 -35.48
CA LEU A 127 9.61 10.99 -35.50
C LEU A 127 8.48 10.46 -36.38
N LYS A 128 8.82 9.61 -37.35
CA LYS A 128 7.87 8.84 -38.17
C LYS A 128 7.75 7.42 -37.65
#